data_AF-A0A7W0YWH1-F1
#
_entry.id   AF-A0A7W0YWH1-F1
#
_cell.length_a   1.000
_cell.length_b   1.000
_cell.length_c   1.000
_cell.angle_alpha   90.00
_cell.angle_beta   90.00
_cell.angle_gamma   90.00
#
_symmetry.space_group_name_H-M   'P 1'
#
loop_
_entity.id
_entity.type
_entity.pdbx_description
1 polymer ?
#
loop_
_entity_poly.entity_id
_entity_poly.type
_entity_poly.pdbx_seq_one_letter_code
_entity_poly.pdbx_strand_id
1 'polypeptide(L)'
;MSAPATGTPDSERTAWSRNLASPLRDFLRTETGSAAILLSATLAALAWVNVDASSYDTVWRTQLSVRIGGAGVAQDLREWVNTGLMTFFFLVVGLEARREFDMGELRGRRRFALPLLAGLAGLALPVAIYLALNAGRGSAHGWGAAMSTDTAFALGMLVLIGPRIPGRLRSFMLTVVVVDVLVALLIIATIYAEDVAPRALAAAAACFGLVLVARALGVHYGLVYAALGAAVWVALFKAGIDPVVTGLAMGLLTYAYAPARGDLERASELFRLFR
;
A
#
# COMPACT_ATOMS: atom_id res chain seq x y z
N MET A 1 33.32 -46.73 36.59
CA MET A 1 34.30 -45.65 36.82
C MET A 1 34.77 -45.17 35.46
N SER A 2 34.55 -43.95 34.97
CA SER A 2 33.90 -42.72 35.44
C SER A 2 33.70 -41.84 34.20
N ALA A 3 32.63 -41.06 34.13
CA ALA A 3 32.31 -40.14 33.03
C ALA A 3 32.99 -38.74 33.24
N PRO A 4 32.60 -37.62 32.57
CA PRO A 4 33.37 -36.97 31.49
C PRO A 4 33.62 -35.43 31.67
N ALA A 5 34.19 -34.80 30.64
CA ALA A 5 34.06 -33.39 30.20
C ALA A 5 34.58 -32.20 31.05
N THR A 6 35.30 -31.29 30.39
CA THR A 6 35.35 -29.83 30.66
C THR A 6 35.50 -29.15 29.28
N GLY A 7 34.76 -28.12 28.84
CA GLY A 7 33.93 -27.13 29.51
C GLY A 7 34.37 -25.74 29.02
N THR A 8 33.90 -25.32 27.84
CA THR A 8 34.02 -23.93 27.36
C THR A 8 32.92 -23.07 27.98
N PRO A 9 33.21 -21.85 28.44
CA PRO A 9 32.17 -20.84 28.60
C PRO A 9 32.57 -19.57 27.86
N ASP A 10 31.86 -19.23 26.77
CA ASP A 10 31.66 -17.85 26.33
C ASP A 10 30.57 -17.80 25.25
N SER A 11 29.30 -17.92 25.65
CA SER A 11 28.17 -17.66 24.74
C SER A 11 26.99 -16.93 25.39
N GLU A 12 27.21 -16.15 26.46
CA GLU A 12 26.12 -15.48 27.17
C GLU A 12 25.81 -14.04 26.73
N ARG A 13 26.45 -13.50 25.68
CA ARG A 13 26.26 -12.07 25.33
C ARG A 13 25.34 -11.76 24.14
N THR A 14 24.62 -12.71 23.56
CA THR A 14 23.77 -12.44 22.37
C THR A 14 22.32 -12.93 22.43
N ALA A 15 21.84 -13.46 23.56
CA ALA A 15 20.45 -13.93 23.66
C ALA A 15 19.43 -12.81 23.95
N TRP A 16 19.86 -11.69 24.55
CA TRP A 16 18.93 -10.69 25.07
C TRP A 16 18.35 -9.74 24.01
N SER A 17 19.10 -9.45 22.94
CA SER A 17 18.63 -8.54 21.87
C SER A 17 17.67 -9.18 20.87
N ARG A 18 17.56 -10.52 20.82
CA ARG A 18 16.62 -11.22 19.93
C ARG A 18 15.21 -11.35 20.53
N ASN A 19 15.07 -11.28 21.86
CA ASN A 19 13.81 -11.57 22.54
C ASN A 19 12.93 -10.34 22.81
N LEU A 20 13.44 -9.10 22.74
CA LEU A 20 12.58 -7.89 22.81
C LEU A 20 11.95 -7.53 21.45
N ALA A 21 12.61 -7.94 20.36
CA ALA A 21 12.09 -7.74 19.02
C ALA A 21 10.90 -8.66 18.72
N SER A 22 10.78 -9.85 19.34
CA SER A 22 9.67 -10.77 19.07
C SER A 22 8.33 -10.25 19.60
N PRO A 23 8.17 -9.84 20.88
CA PRO A 23 6.88 -9.40 21.41
C PRO A 23 6.37 -8.13 20.75
N LEU A 24 7.25 -7.16 20.48
CA LEU A 24 6.86 -5.94 19.75
C LEU A 24 6.49 -6.26 18.30
N ARG A 25 7.22 -7.17 17.63
CA ARG A 25 6.89 -7.61 16.27
C ARG A 25 5.61 -8.43 16.21
N ASP A 26 5.33 -9.24 17.22
CA ASP A 26 4.11 -10.04 17.34
C ASP A 26 2.92 -9.16 17.70
N PHE A 27 3.10 -8.16 18.56
CA PHE A 27 2.11 -7.11 18.84
C PHE A 27 1.84 -6.24 17.60
N LEU A 28 2.88 -5.81 16.89
CA LEU A 28 2.79 -5.11 15.60
C LEU A 28 2.08 -5.92 14.51
N ARG A 29 2.20 -7.26 14.59
CA ARG A 29 1.50 -8.19 13.70
C ARG A 29 0.02 -8.34 14.04
N THR A 30 -0.40 -7.98 15.25
CA THR A 30 -1.83 -7.93 15.58
C THR A 30 -2.45 -6.64 15.06
N GLU A 31 -3.65 -6.75 14.50
CA GLU A 31 -4.42 -5.63 13.96
C GLU A 31 -4.70 -4.54 15.01
N THR A 32 -4.78 -4.93 16.29
CA THR A 32 -4.92 -4.00 17.41
C THR A 32 -3.62 -3.22 17.68
N GLY A 33 -2.46 -3.83 17.50
CA GLY A 33 -1.16 -3.18 17.74
C GLY A 33 -0.83 -2.12 16.69
N SER A 34 -1.15 -2.38 15.41
CA SER A 34 -1.00 -1.40 14.34
C SER A 34 -1.94 -0.20 14.54
N ALA A 35 -3.20 -0.45 14.92
CA ALA A 35 -4.17 0.62 15.22
C ALA A 35 -3.74 1.48 16.42
N ALA A 36 -3.21 0.86 17.49
CA ALA A 36 -2.70 1.60 18.65
C ALA A 36 -1.52 2.51 18.29
N ILE A 37 -0.60 2.03 17.44
CA ILE A 37 0.54 2.84 16.98
C ILE A 37 0.08 4.00 16.12
N LEU A 38 -0.83 3.76 15.17
CA LEU A 38 -1.40 4.82 14.35
C LEU A 38 -2.03 5.91 15.23
N LEU A 39 -2.84 5.51 16.22
CA LEU A 39 -3.46 6.45 17.15
C LEU A 39 -2.40 7.22 17.96
N SER A 40 -1.39 6.52 18.48
CA SER A 40 -0.31 7.17 19.26
C SER A 40 0.49 8.16 18.42
N ALA A 41 0.78 7.85 17.15
CA ALA A 41 1.47 8.73 16.23
C ALA A 41 0.62 9.96 15.90
N THR A 42 -0.68 9.78 15.68
CA THR A 42 -1.63 10.89 15.45
C THR A 42 -1.71 11.80 16.67
N LEU A 43 -1.82 11.25 17.88
CA LEU A 43 -1.85 12.03 19.11
C LEU A 43 -0.53 12.78 19.34
N ALA A 44 0.62 12.13 19.06
CA ALA A 44 1.92 12.78 19.14
C ALA A 44 2.07 13.92 18.13
N ALA A 45 1.64 13.73 16.88
CA ALA A 45 1.64 14.77 15.86
C ALA A 45 0.73 15.93 16.23
N LEU A 46 -0.46 15.65 16.77
CA LEU A 46 -1.40 16.66 17.25
C LEU A 46 -0.83 17.43 18.44
N ALA A 47 -0.24 16.75 19.42
CA ALA A 47 0.42 17.40 20.53
C ALA A 47 1.58 18.29 20.05
N TRP A 48 2.41 17.80 19.13
CA TRP A 48 3.54 18.54 18.60
C TRP A 48 3.12 19.83 17.88
N VAL A 49 2.16 19.76 16.94
CA VAL A 49 1.71 20.95 16.21
C VAL A 49 1.05 21.99 17.13
N ASN A 50 0.43 21.57 18.23
CA ASN A 50 -0.18 22.49 19.21
C ASN A 50 0.84 23.09 20.19
N VAL A 51 1.94 22.37 20.49
CA VAL A 51 3.01 22.87 21.35
C VAL A 51 3.92 23.84 20.60
N ASP A 52 4.32 23.48 19.38
CA ASP A 52 5.17 24.32 18.53
C ASP A 52 4.87 24.07 17.05
N ALA A 53 3.91 24.83 16.53
CA ALA A 53 3.55 24.82 15.12
C ALA A 53 4.73 25.18 14.20
N SER A 54 5.65 26.04 14.66
CA SER A 54 6.77 26.51 13.84
C SER A 54 7.83 25.43 13.66
N SER A 55 8.16 24.70 14.73
CA SER A 55 9.04 23.54 14.68
C SER A 55 8.45 22.44 13.80
N TYR A 56 7.16 22.13 13.98
CA TYR A 56 6.45 21.15 13.17
C TYR A 56 6.50 21.49 11.68
N ASP A 57 6.15 22.73 11.31
CA ASP A 57 6.17 23.16 9.91
C ASP A 57 7.59 23.20 9.32
N THR A 58 8.60 23.58 10.10
CA THR A 58 10.00 23.61 9.65
C THR A 58 10.48 22.22 9.25
N VAL A 59 10.17 21.20 10.06
CA VAL A 59 10.52 19.81 9.75
C VAL A 59 9.88 19.36 8.44
N TRP A 60 8.57 19.58 8.30
CA TRP A 60 7.84 19.11 7.12
C TRP A 60 8.17 19.88 5.85
N ARG A 61 8.55 21.16 5.94
CA ARG A 61 9.01 21.98 4.81
C ARG A 61 10.48 21.77 4.44
N THR A 62 11.21 20.93 5.18
CA THR A 62 12.62 20.65 4.91
C THR A 62 12.75 20.10 3.49
N GLN A 63 13.55 20.77 2.66
CA GLN A 63 13.73 20.38 1.26
C GLN A 63 14.69 19.20 1.15
N LEU A 64 14.20 18.09 0.60
CA LEU A 64 15.01 16.93 0.24
C LEU A 64 15.09 16.85 -1.28
N SER A 65 16.30 16.76 -1.81
CA SER A 65 16.51 16.61 -3.25
C SER A 65 17.47 15.49 -3.58
N VAL A 66 17.09 14.66 -4.54
CA VAL A 66 17.92 13.60 -5.11
C VAL A 66 18.18 13.99 -6.56
N ARG A 67 19.45 14.23 -6.90
CA ARG A 67 19.87 14.67 -8.23
C ARG A 67 20.93 13.72 -8.78
N ILE A 68 20.76 13.33 -10.04
CA ILE A 68 21.73 12.54 -10.80
C ILE A 68 21.99 13.30 -12.11
N GLY A 69 23.16 13.93 -12.20
CA GLY A 69 23.49 14.83 -13.31
C GLY A 69 22.57 16.06 -13.35
N GLY A 70 22.06 16.40 -14.54
CA GLY A 70 21.15 17.54 -14.75
C GLY A 70 19.70 17.29 -14.32
N ALA A 71 19.33 16.06 -13.98
CA ALA A 71 17.97 15.67 -13.64
C ALA A 71 17.86 15.26 -12.17
N GLY A 72 16.73 15.56 -11.53
CA GLY A 72 16.47 15.17 -10.15
C GLY A 72 15.02 15.35 -9.74
N VAL A 73 14.74 14.99 -8.49
CA VAL A 73 13.47 15.23 -7.80
C VAL A 73 13.81 16.04 -6.56
N ALA A 74 13.17 17.20 -6.40
CA ALA A 74 13.30 18.06 -5.24
C ALA A 74 11.90 18.32 -4.71
N GLN A 75 11.67 17.97 -3.45
CA GLN A 75 10.39 18.15 -2.78
C GLN A 75 10.64 18.40 -1.29
N ASP A 76 9.63 18.94 -0.62
CA ASP A 76 9.66 18.97 0.84
C ASP A 76 9.53 17.56 1.44
N LEU A 77 9.90 17.43 2.71
CA LEU A 77 9.88 16.16 3.41
C LEU A 77 8.48 15.57 3.47
N ARG A 78 7.45 16.42 3.60
CA ARG A 78 6.05 15.99 3.64
C ARG A 78 5.67 15.27 2.36
N GLU A 79 5.97 15.85 1.21
CA GLU A 79 5.62 15.28 -0.08
C GLU A 79 6.42 14.01 -0.39
N TRP A 80 7.71 13.97 -0.03
CA TRP A 80 8.52 12.75 -0.14
C TRP A 80 7.94 11.59 0.67
N VAL A 81 7.59 11.86 1.93
CA VAL A 81 7.03 10.84 2.82
C VAL A 81 5.64 10.42 2.33
N ASN A 82 4.80 11.38 1.92
CA ASN A 82 3.45 11.10 1.44
C ASN A 82 3.49 10.24 0.17
N THR A 83 4.13 10.72 -0.89
CA THR A 83 4.23 10.00 -2.17
C THR A 83 4.96 8.67 -2.03
N GLY A 84 6.01 8.59 -1.21
CA GLY A 84 6.77 7.36 -0.96
C GLY A 84 5.98 6.31 -0.18
N LEU A 85 5.48 6.65 1.02
CA LEU A 85 4.73 5.71 1.85
C LEU A 85 3.38 5.34 1.22
N MET A 86 2.69 6.28 0.60
CA MET A 86 1.44 5.98 -0.12
C MET A 86 1.70 5.05 -1.31
N THR A 87 2.84 5.16 -2.00
CA THR A 87 3.21 4.18 -3.04
C THR A 87 3.30 2.76 -2.45
N PHE A 88 3.90 2.59 -1.27
CA PHE A 88 3.94 1.29 -0.60
C PHE A 88 2.55 0.83 -0.13
N PHE A 89 1.73 1.74 0.38
CA PHE A 89 0.35 1.43 0.75
C PHE A 89 -0.45 0.92 -0.46
N PHE A 90 -0.39 1.64 -1.59
CA PHE A 90 -1.09 1.25 -2.81
C PHE A 90 -0.48 0.02 -3.51
N LEU A 91 0.79 -0.28 -3.27
CA LEU A 91 1.36 -1.58 -3.63
C LEU A 91 0.65 -2.72 -2.91
N VAL A 92 0.44 -2.60 -1.59
CA VAL A 92 -0.30 -3.60 -0.81
C VAL A 92 -1.76 -3.67 -1.26
N VAL A 93 -2.41 -2.53 -1.50
CA VAL A 93 -3.78 -2.50 -2.07
C VAL A 93 -3.82 -3.20 -3.43
N GLY A 94 -2.82 -2.97 -4.29
CA GLY A 94 -2.74 -3.61 -5.61
C GLY A 94 -2.59 -5.13 -5.50
N LEU A 95 -1.82 -5.62 -4.53
CA LEU A 95 -1.72 -7.04 -4.23
C LEU A 95 -3.06 -7.63 -3.74
N GLU A 96 -3.77 -6.92 -2.87
CA GLU A 96 -5.07 -7.37 -2.37
C GLU A 96 -6.14 -7.36 -3.48
N ALA A 97 -6.15 -6.31 -4.30
CA ALA A 97 -6.97 -6.24 -5.50
C ALA A 97 -6.69 -7.42 -6.42
N ARG A 98 -5.41 -7.72 -6.66
CA ARG A 98 -5.00 -8.85 -7.48
C ARG A 98 -5.48 -10.19 -6.93
N ARG A 99 -5.33 -10.39 -5.62
CA ARG A 99 -5.82 -11.57 -4.90
C ARG A 99 -7.32 -11.74 -5.08
N GLU A 100 -8.08 -10.66 -4.96
CA GLU A 100 -9.54 -10.69 -5.09
C GLU A 100 -9.97 -10.93 -6.55
N PHE A 101 -9.24 -10.43 -7.55
CA PHE A 101 -9.44 -10.76 -8.97
C PHE A 101 -9.19 -12.24 -9.30
N ASP A 102 -8.12 -12.82 -8.75
CA ASP A 102 -7.71 -14.18 -9.08
C ASP A 102 -8.50 -15.26 -8.30
N MET A 103 -8.78 -15.00 -7.01
CA MET A 103 -9.33 -15.98 -6.06
C MET A 103 -10.63 -15.55 -5.38
N GLY A 104 -11.03 -14.29 -5.52
CA GLY A 104 -12.16 -13.70 -4.80
C GLY A 104 -13.45 -13.57 -5.62
N GLU A 105 -14.35 -12.72 -5.13
CA GLU A 105 -15.67 -12.48 -5.71
C GLU A 105 -15.61 -11.69 -7.03
N LEU A 106 -14.51 -10.98 -7.29
CA LEU A 106 -14.28 -10.22 -8.54
C LEU A 106 -14.10 -11.10 -9.78
N ARG A 107 -13.80 -12.40 -9.61
CA ARG A 107 -13.61 -13.33 -10.74
C ARG A 107 -14.88 -13.55 -11.57
N GLY A 108 -16.07 -13.39 -10.97
CA GLY A 108 -17.35 -13.57 -11.65
C GLY A 108 -17.95 -12.24 -12.10
N ARG A 109 -18.06 -12.01 -13.42
CA ARG A 109 -18.67 -10.78 -13.99
C ARG A 109 -20.03 -10.41 -13.38
N ARG A 110 -20.86 -11.41 -13.06
CA ARG A 110 -22.20 -11.21 -12.48
C ARG A 110 -22.18 -10.88 -10.98
N ARG A 111 -21.10 -11.28 -10.27
CA ARG A 111 -20.89 -11.00 -8.83
C ARG A 111 -20.16 -9.68 -8.62
N PHE A 112 -19.37 -9.24 -9.60
CA PHE A 112 -18.65 -7.95 -9.59
C PHE A 112 -19.56 -6.72 -9.67
N ALA A 113 -20.70 -6.81 -10.36
CA ALA A 113 -21.57 -5.66 -10.60
C ALA A 113 -22.09 -5.02 -9.29
N LEU A 114 -22.42 -5.85 -8.28
CA LEU A 114 -22.94 -5.35 -7.01
C LEU A 114 -21.88 -4.59 -6.19
N PRO A 115 -20.68 -5.14 -5.92
CA PRO A 115 -19.61 -4.40 -5.27
C PRO A 115 -19.20 -3.12 -6.01
N LEU A 116 -19.15 -3.17 -7.35
CA LEU A 116 -18.80 -2.00 -8.16
C LEU A 116 -19.83 -0.88 -8.01
N LEU A 117 -21.12 -1.20 -8.14
CA LEU A 117 -22.18 -0.21 -7.95
C LEU A 117 -22.21 0.32 -6.51
N ALA A 118 -21.98 -0.54 -5.52
CA ALA A 118 -21.90 -0.13 -4.12
C ALA A 118 -20.72 0.83 -3.86
N GLY A 119 -19.53 0.52 -4.39
CA GLY A 119 -18.36 1.41 -4.30
C GLY A 119 -18.59 2.73 -5.04
N LEU A 120 -19.07 2.69 -6.28
CA LEU A 120 -19.39 3.90 -7.05
C LEU A 120 -20.42 4.79 -6.36
N ALA A 121 -21.48 4.21 -5.79
CA ALA A 121 -22.47 4.96 -5.03
C ALA A 121 -21.86 5.52 -3.73
N GLY A 122 -21.01 4.74 -3.06
CA GLY A 122 -20.27 5.14 -1.87
C GLY A 122 -19.35 6.34 -2.09
N LEU A 123 -18.82 6.50 -3.30
CA LEU A 123 -17.98 7.64 -3.70
C LEU A 123 -18.81 8.81 -4.23
N ALA A 124 -19.79 8.53 -5.10
CA ALA A 124 -20.55 9.56 -5.80
C ALA A 124 -21.47 10.35 -4.86
N LEU A 125 -22.08 9.68 -3.86
CA LEU A 125 -23.04 10.33 -2.98
C LEU A 125 -22.38 11.38 -2.05
N PRO A 126 -21.28 11.09 -1.33
CA PRO A 126 -20.55 12.10 -0.55
C PRO A 126 -20.06 13.26 -1.42
N VAL A 127 -19.56 12.98 -2.62
CA VAL A 127 -19.08 14.01 -3.57
C VAL A 127 -20.23 14.90 -4.03
N ALA A 128 -21.38 14.33 -4.38
CA ALA A 128 -22.56 15.10 -4.78
C ALA A 128 -23.06 16.02 -3.65
N ILE A 129 -23.09 15.52 -2.40
CA ILE A 129 -23.43 16.32 -1.22
C ILE A 129 -22.43 17.45 -1.04
N TYR A 130 -21.12 17.16 -1.14
CA TYR A 130 -20.07 18.17 -1.01
C TYR A 130 -20.20 19.28 -2.06
N LEU A 131 -20.40 18.91 -3.33
CA LEU A 131 -20.54 19.85 -4.44
C LEU A 131 -21.82 20.68 -4.33
N ALA A 132 -22.93 20.08 -3.91
CA ALA A 132 -24.18 20.81 -3.69
C ALA A 132 -24.03 21.88 -2.60
N LEU A 133 -23.34 21.56 -1.50
CA LEU A 133 -23.11 22.49 -0.40
C LEU A 133 -22.06 23.56 -0.70
N ASN A 134 -21.10 23.27 -1.60
CA ASN A 134 -20.04 24.19 -2.00
C ASN A 134 -20.28 24.84 -3.38
N ALA A 135 -21.49 24.70 -3.94
CA ALA A 135 -21.82 25.27 -5.23
C ALA A 135 -21.58 26.80 -5.23
N GLY A 136 -20.82 27.28 -6.22
CA GLY A 136 -20.46 28.70 -6.36
C GLY A 136 -19.33 29.18 -5.43
N ARG A 137 -18.69 28.30 -4.66
CA ARG A 137 -17.54 28.63 -3.80
C ARG A 137 -16.24 28.12 -4.41
N GLY A 138 -15.12 28.81 -4.18
CA GLY A 138 -13.79 28.36 -4.59
C GLY A 138 -13.37 27.02 -3.95
N SER A 139 -14.01 26.63 -2.84
CA SER A 139 -13.82 25.33 -2.18
C SER A 139 -14.36 24.15 -2.99
N ALA A 140 -15.17 24.35 -4.03
CA ALA A 140 -15.75 23.26 -4.81
C ALA A 140 -14.68 22.32 -5.42
N HIS A 141 -13.47 22.81 -5.66
CA HIS A 141 -12.33 22.01 -6.14
C HIS A 141 -11.80 21.00 -5.09
N GLY A 142 -12.23 21.07 -3.83
CA GLY A 142 -11.82 20.15 -2.76
C GLY A 142 -12.65 18.87 -2.65
N TRP A 143 -13.50 18.56 -3.64
CA TRP A 143 -14.45 17.44 -3.56
C TRP A 143 -13.77 16.06 -3.45
N GLY A 144 -12.52 15.92 -3.93
CA GLY A 144 -11.73 14.70 -3.74
C GLY A 144 -11.52 14.34 -2.26
N ALA A 145 -11.52 15.32 -1.36
CA ALA A 145 -11.44 15.06 0.08
C ALA A 145 -12.69 14.34 0.62
N ALA A 146 -13.88 14.63 0.08
CA ALA A 146 -15.12 13.97 0.45
C ALA A 146 -15.25 12.55 -0.13
N MET A 147 -14.47 12.26 -1.18
CA MET A 147 -14.42 10.96 -1.83
C MET A 147 -13.51 9.97 -1.08
N SER A 148 -12.49 10.46 -0.37
CA SER A 148 -11.44 9.61 0.20
C SER A 148 -11.93 8.79 1.39
N THR A 149 -12.00 7.47 1.22
CA THR A 149 -12.28 6.51 2.31
C THR A 149 -10.98 5.94 2.88
N ASP A 150 -10.74 6.06 4.19
CA ASP A 150 -9.62 5.37 4.85
C ASP A 150 -9.93 3.88 5.00
N THR A 151 -9.31 3.09 4.14
CA THR A 151 -9.45 1.63 4.08
C THR A 151 -8.92 0.93 5.32
N ALA A 152 -7.82 1.42 5.90
CA ALA A 152 -7.26 0.80 7.11
C ALA A 152 -8.23 0.95 8.28
N PHE A 153 -8.82 2.14 8.41
CA PHE A 153 -9.87 2.37 9.40
C PHE A 153 -11.14 1.54 9.12
N ALA A 154 -11.60 1.50 7.86
CA ALA A 154 -12.78 0.73 7.48
C ALA A 154 -12.61 -0.79 7.77
N LEU A 155 -11.45 -1.36 7.43
CA LEU A 155 -11.13 -2.76 7.70
C LEU A 155 -10.96 -3.02 9.21
N GLY A 156 -10.31 -2.12 9.95
CA GLY A 156 -10.19 -2.23 11.41
C GLY A 156 -11.55 -2.23 12.11
N MET A 157 -12.48 -1.36 11.67
CA MET A 157 -13.86 -1.34 12.16
C MET A 157 -14.62 -2.63 11.79
N LEU A 158 -14.38 -3.17 10.60
CA LEU A 158 -14.95 -4.45 10.17
C LEU A 158 -14.50 -5.61 11.03
N VAL A 159 -13.27 -5.61 11.53
CA VAL A 159 -12.80 -6.66 12.44
C VAL A 159 -13.36 -6.47 13.84
N LEU A 160 -13.49 -5.23 14.32
CA LEU A 160 -14.10 -4.95 15.62
C LEU A 160 -15.58 -5.42 15.68
N ILE A 161 -16.32 -5.22 14.60
CA ILE A 161 -17.73 -5.64 14.46
C ILE A 161 -17.83 -7.09 13.91
N GLY A 162 -16.73 -7.59 13.35
CA GLY A 162 -16.60 -8.81 12.57
C GLY A 162 -17.09 -10.11 13.20
N PRO A 163 -17.03 -10.33 14.54
CA PRO A 163 -17.58 -11.53 15.17
C PRO A 163 -19.08 -11.70 14.94
N ARG A 164 -19.81 -10.61 14.67
CA ARG A 164 -21.27 -10.62 14.45
C ARG A 164 -21.65 -10.73 12.97
N ILE A 165 -20.67 -10.63 12.06
CA ILE A 165 -20.91 -10.52 10.62
C ILE A 165 -20.74 -11.90 9.95
N PRO A 166 -21.72 -12.39 9.17
CA PRO A 166 -21.58 -13.60 8.37
C PRO A 166 -20.37 -13.53 7.42
N GLY A 167 -19.64 -14.64 7.26
CA GLY A 167 -18.42 -14.67 6.44
C GLY A 167 -18.59 -14.17 5.01
N ARG A 168 -19.77 -14.37 4.40
CA ARG A 168 -20.12 -13.85 3.06
C ARG A 168 -20.24 -12.33 3.00
N LEU A 169 -20.70 -11.69 4.07
CA LEU A 169 -20.76 -10.23 4.11
C LEU A 169 -19.36 -9.63 4.29
N ARG A 170 -18.48 -10.33 5.01
CA ARG A 170 -17.06 -9.94 5.15
C ARG A 170 -16.33 -9.96 3.81
N SER A 171 -16.48 -11.04 3.02
CA SER A 171 -15.88 -11.11 1.68
C SER A 171 -16.44 -10.04 0.75
N PHE A 172 -17.76 -9.82 0.78
CA PHE A 172 -18.40 -8.76 0.02
C PHE A 172 -17.87 -7.37 0.40
N MET A 173 -17.79 -7.05 1.69
CA MET A 173 -17.29 -5.74 2.15
C MET A 173 -15.81 -5.53 1.82
N LEU A 174 -14.98 -6.56 1.93
CA LEU A 174 -13.59 -6.51 1.49
C LEU A 174 -13.51 -6.19 -0.01
N THR A 175 -14.37 -6.81 -0.82
CA THR A 175 -14.46 -6.52 -2.27
C THR A 175 -14.87 -5.09 -2.56
N VAL A 176 -15.90 -4.58 -1.86
CA VAL A 176 -16.36 -3.19 -2.02
C VAL A 176 -15.23 -2.21 -1.69
N VAL A 177 -14.52 -2.43 -0.58
CA VAL A 177 -13.41 -1.59 -0.14
C VAL A 177 -12.27 -1.59 -1.17
N VAL A 178 -11.91 -2.76 -1.70
CA VAL A 178 -10.90 -2.84 -2.77
C VAL A 178 -11.32 -2.05 -4.00
N VAL A 179 -12.57 -2.21 -4.45
CA VAL A 179 -13.07 -1.49 -5.64
C VAL A 179 -13.14 0.02 -5.40
N ASP A 180 -13.58 0.43 -4.21
CA ASP A 180 -13.62 1.83 -3.77
C ASP A 180 -12.24 2.49 -3.92
N VAL A 181 -11.18 1.85 -3.42
CA VAL A 181 -9.81 2.38 -3.48
C VAL A 181 -9.29 2.44 -4.91
N LEU A 182 -9.54 1.42 -5.73
CA LEU A 182 -9.12 1.41 -7.14
C LEU A 182 -9.78 2.53 -7.92
N VAL A 183 -11.09 2.71 -7.73
CA VAL A 183 -11.85 3.77 -8.40
C VAL A 183 -11.44 5.14 -7.89
N ALA A 184 -11.24 5.31 -6.58
CA ALA A 184 -10.76 6.55 -5.99
C ALA A 184 -9.41 6.98 -6.52
N LEU A 185 -8.43 6.06 -6.57
CA LEU A 185 -7.13 6.38 -7.14
C LEU A 185 -7.24 6.73 -8.63
N LEU A 186 -8.03 5.98 -9.40
CA LEU A 186 -8.21 6.25 -10.82
C LEU A 186 -8.79 7.65 -11.06
N ILE A 187 -9.78 8.05 -10.26
CA ILE A 187 -10.41 9.37 -10.35
C ILE A 187 -9.40 10.46 -9.96
N ILE A 188 -8.70 10.33 -8.84
CA ILE A 188 -7.71 11.31 -8.40
C ILE A 188 -6.57 11.43 -9.42
N ALA A 189 -6.02 10.31 -9.89
CA ALA A 189 -4.93 10.30 -10.86
C ALA A 189 -5.30 10.84 -12.24
N THR A 190 -6.59 10.93 -12.59
CA THR A 190 -7.04 11.46 -13.89
C THR A 190 -7.58 12.89 -13.80
N ILE A 191 -8.28 13.25 -12.72
CA ILE A 191 -8.92 14.56 -12.57
C ILE A 191 -8.01 15.56 -11.85
N TYR A 192 -7.19 15.11 -10.90
CA TYR A 192 -6.22 15.95 -10.19
C TYR A 192 -4.81 15.89 -10.79
N ALA A 193 -4.65 15.33 -12.00
CA ALA A 193 -3.38 15.40 -12.70
C ALA A 193 -3.10 16.85 -13.15
N GLU A 194 -1.96 17.39 -12.73
CA GLU A 194 -1.52 18.74 -13.08
C GLU A 194 -0.62 18.69 -14.32
N ASP A 195 -0.82 19.61 -15.28
CA ASP A 195 0.03 19.87 -16.47
C ASP A 195 0.85 18.66 -16.98
N VAL A 196 0.13 17.66 -17.51
CA VAL A 196 0.74 16.37 -17.87
C VAL A 196 1.82 16.53 -18.93
N ALA A 197 3.08 16.34 -18.54
CA ALA A 197 4.21 16.44 -19.45
C ALA A 197 4.29 15.18 -20.34
N PRO A 198 4.00 15.26 -21.66
CA PRO A 198 3.85 14.08 -22.51
C PRO A 198 5.15 13.27 -22.65
N ARG A 199 6.30 13.95 -22.57
CA ARG A 199 7.62 13.31 -22.61
C ARG A 199 7.88 12.45 -21.37
N ALA A 200 7.52 12.95 -20.19
CA ALA A 200 7.67 12.22 -18.94
C ALA A 200 6.66 11.06 -18.86
N LEU A 201 5.43 11.26 -19.35
CA LEU A 201 4.44 10.20 -19.46
C LEU A 201 4.90 9.07 -20.39
N ALA A 202 5.47 9.40 -21.55
CA ALA A 202 6.04 8.42 -22.46
C ALA A 202 7.22 7.65 -21.81
N ALA A 203 8.07 8.33 -21.03
CA ALA A 203 9.12 7.68 -20.27
C ALA A 203 8.57 6.75 -19.19
N ALA A 204 7.50 7.14 -18.49
CA ALA A 204 6.82 6.29 -17.51
C ALA A 204 6.25 5.03 -18.18
N ALA A 205 5.57 5.19 -19.31
CA ALA A 205 5.04 4.08 -20.10
C ALA A 205 6.15 3.15 -20.61
N ALA A 206 7.28 3.70 -21.06
CA ALA A 206 8.44 2.91 -21.48
C ALA A 206 9.05 2.12 -20.31
N CYS A 207 9.25 2.75 -19.16
CA CYS A 207 9.77 2.07 -17.95
C CYS A 207 8.80 0.97 -17.48
N PHE A 208 7.49 1.23 -17.53
CA PHE A 208 6.48 0.22 -17.22
C PHE A 208 6.49 -0.92 -18.26
N GLY A 209 6.68 -0.60 -19.54
CA GLY A 209 6.90 -1.60 -20.58
C GLY A 209 8.09 -2.52 -20.27
N LEU A 210 9.21 -1.96 -19.79
CA LEU A 210 10.36 -2.77 -19.34
C LEU A 210 10.02 -3.70 -18.18
N VAL A 211 9.16 -3.28 -17.25
CA VAL A 211 8.64 -4.17 -16.19
C VAL A 211 7.91 -5.36 -16.81
N LEU A 212 7.04 -5.11 -17.81
CA LEU A 212 6.31 -6.17 -18.49
C LEU A 212 7.24 -7.13 -19.25
N VAL A 213 8.28 -6.61 -19.90
CA VAL A 213 9.29 -7.43 -20.58
C VAL A 213 10.09 -8.27 -19.58
N ALA A 214 10.59 -7.69 -18.49
CA ALA A 214 11.31 -8.42 -17.45
C ALA A 214 10.45 -9.55 -16.85
N ARG A 215 9.15 -9.28 -16.67
CA ARG A 215 8.15 -10.28 -16.27
C ARG A 215 7.97 -11.37 -17.31
N ALA A 216 7.83 -11.02 -18.58
CA ALA A 216 7.67 -11.99 -19.67
C ALA A 216 8.90 -12.90 -19.84
N LEU A 217 10.11 -12.37 -19.55
CA LEU A 217 11.37 -13.12 -19.55
C LEU A 217 11.57 -13.99 -18.31
N GLY A 218 10.64 -14.01 -17.35
CA GLY A 218 10.74 -14.85 -16.15
C GLY A 218 11.80 -14.37 -15.14
N VAL A 219 12.13 -13.08 -15.11
CA VAL A 219 13.05 -12.54 -14.11
C VAL A 219 12.35 -12.54 -12.74
N HIS A 220 12.91 -13.27 -11.78
CA HIS A 220 12.40 -13.38 -10.40
C HIS A 220 13.15 -12.52 -9.37
N TYR A 221 14.02 -11.62 -9.83
CA TYR A 221 14.85 -10.81 -8.94
C TYR A 221 14.13 -9.55 -8.47
N GLY A 222 13.75 -9.51 -7.19
CA GLY A 222 12.95 -8.41 -6.61
C GLY A 222 13.59 -7.01 -6.76
N LEU A 223 14.92 -6.91 -6.72
CA LEU A 223 15.61 -5.62 -6.89
C LEU A 223 15.45 -5.04 -8.30
N VAL A 224 15.28 -5.87 -9.34
CA VAL A 224 15.01 -5.37 -10.70
C VAL A 224 13.66 -4.67 -10.74
N TYR A 225 12.63 -5.28 -10.15
CA TYR A 225 11.31 -4.65 -10.06
C TYR A 225 11.31 -3.42 -9.16
N ALA A 226 12.06 -3.42 -8.07
CA ALA A 226 12.21 -2.25 -7.21
C ALA A 226 12.88 -1.08 -7.96
N ALA A 227 13.95 -1.35 -8.72
CA ALA A 227 14.65 -0.33 -9.51
C ALA A 227 13.77 0.21 -10.65
N LEU A 228 13.10 -0.67 -11.39
CA LEU A 228 12.16 -0.26 -12.46
C LEU A 228 10.93 0.47 -11.89
N GLY A 229 10.41 0.02 -10.75
CA GLY A 229 9.34 0.70 -10.02
C GLY A 229 9.76 2.11 -9.59
N ALA A 230 10.95 2.29 -9.03
CA ALA A 230 11.49 3.61 -8.72
C ALA A 230 11.63 4.49 -9.98
N ALA A 231 12.02 3.91 -11.12
CA ALA A 231 12.09 4.63 -12.39
C ALA A 231 10.70 5.10 -12.89
N VAL A 232 9.69 4.21 -12.83
CA VAL A 232 8.29 4.57 -13.16
C VAL A 232 7.78 5.66 -12.21
N TRP A 233 8.06 5.53 -10.92
CA TRP A 233 7.67 6.50 -9.89
C TRP A 233 8.22 7.90 -10.18
N VAL A 234 9.52 8.00 -10.47
CA VAL A 234 10.15 9.29 -10.83
C VAL A 234 9.60 9.83 -12.15
N ALA A 235 9.28 8.96 -13.10
CA ALA A 235 8.73 9.39 -14.39
C ALA A 235 7.28 9.90 -14.26
N LEU A 236 6.43 9.26 -13.45
CA LEU A 236 5.08 9.74 -13.16
C LEU A 236 5.10 11.05 -12.39
N PHE A 237 5.97 11.16 -11.38
CA PHE A 237 6.20 12.41 -10.66
C PHE A 237 6.51 13.57 -11.62
N LYS A 238 7.44 13.36 -12.56
CA LYS A 238 7.78 14.36 -13.58
C LYS A 238 6.69 14.58 -14.63
N ALA A 239 5.74 13.64 -14.75
CA ALA A 239 4.61 13.73 -15.64
C ALA A 239 3.42 14.45 -15.00
N GLY A 240 3.51 14.91 -13.75
CA GLY A 240 2.39 15.55 -13.04
C GLY A 240 1.29 14.57 -12.62
N ILE A 241 1.60 13.27 -12.62
CA ILE A 241 0.70 12.22 -12.15
C ILE A 241 1.20 11.76 -10.78
N ASP A 242 0.26 11.53 -9.86
CA ASP A 242 0.58 11.02 -8.54
C ASP A 242 1.43 9.73 -8.62
N PRO A 243 2.66 9.73 -8.08
CA PRO A 243 3.56 8.58 -8.14
C PRO A 243 2.99 7.30 -7.50
N VAL A 244 1.98 7.45 -6.63
CA VAL A 244 1.25 6.38 -5.96
C VAL A 244 0.66 5.35 -6.93
N VAL A 245 0.28 5.78 -8.14
CA VAL A 245 -0.19 4.90 -9.22
C VAL A 245 0.83 3.80 -9.54
N THR A 246 2.13 4.07 -9.39
CA THR A 246 3.19 3.07 -9.56
C THR A 246 3.01 1.90 -8.61
N GLY A 247 2.70 2.18 -7.34
CA GLY A 247 2.49 1.18 -6.31
C GLY A 247 1.36 0.25 -6.71
N LEU A 248 0.21 0.82 -7.04
CA LEU A 248 -0.96 0.05 -7.47
C LEU A 248 -0.67 -0.79 -8.71
N ALA A 249 -0.06 -0.19 -9.74
CA ALA A 249 0.23 -0.87 -11.00
C ALA A 249 1.20 -2.04 -10.79
N MET A 250 2.26 -1.85 -9.98
CA MET A 250 3.19 -2.91 -9.62
C MET A 250 2.50 -4.01 -8.82
N GLY A 251 1.65 -3.64 -7.85
CA GLY A 251 0.90 -4.58 -7.01
C GLY A 251 -0.02 -5.47 -7.83
N LEU A 252 -0.77 -4.88 -8.76
CA LEU A 252 -1.65 -5.59 -9.70
C LEU A 252 -0.86 -6.51 -10.65
N LEU A 253 0.38 -6.16 -11.00
CA LEU A 253 1.24 -6.99 -11.86
C LEU A 253 1.81 -8.20 -11.14
N THR A 254 2.05 -8.09 -9.84
CA THR A 254 2.52 -9.21 -9.00
C THR A 254 1.43 -10.26 -8.88
N TYR A 255 1.54 -11.31 -9.67
CA TYR A 255 0.66 -12.47 -9.58
C TYR A 255 0.84 -13.13 -8.20
N ALA A 256 -0.27 -13.37 -7.50
CA ALA A 256 -0.28 -14.33 -6.41
C ALA A 256 -0.07 -15.72 -7.05
N TYR A 257 1.16 -16.22 -7.01
CA TYR A 257 1.45 -17.55 -7.54
C TYR A 257 0.68 -18.57 -6.68
N ALA A 258 -0.32 -19.24 -7.26
CA ALA A 258 -0.75 -20.51 -6.71
C ALA A 258 0.44 -21.46 -6.94
N PRO A 259 1.06 -22.02 -5.88
CA PRO A 259 2.23 -22.87 -6.03
C PRO A 259 1.96 -23.94 -7.10
N ALA A 260 2.93 -24.13 -7.99
CA ALA A 260 2.78 -25.06 -9.10
C ALA A 260 2.43 -26.44 -8.52
N ARG A 261 1.61 -27.23 -9.22
CA ARG A 261 1.29 -28.60 -8.75
C ARG A 261 2.55 -29.39 -8.40
N GLY A 262 3.62 -29.21 -9.17
CA GLY A 262 4.93 -29.82 -8.89
C GLY A 262 5.58 -29.37 -7.58
N ASP A 263 5.42 -28.11 -7.16
CA ASP A 263 5.94 -27.61 -5.88
C ASP A 263 5.10 -28.11 -4.70
N LEU A 264 3.78 -28.24 -4.90
CA LEU A 264 2.86 -28.85 -3.92
C LEU A 264 3.10 -30.35 -3.78
N GLU A 265 3.37 -31.06 -4.88
CA GLU A 265 3.76 -32.47 -4.90
C GLU A 265 5.11 -32.67 -4.22
N ARG A 266 6.11 -31.83 -4.52
CA ARG A 266 7.43 -31.90 -3.90
C ARG A 266 7.40 -31.57 -2.40
N ALA A 267 6.57 -30.60 -1.98
CA ALA A 267 6.33 -30.33 -0.56
C ALA A 267 5.59 -31.48 0.13
N SER A 268 4.65 -32.13 -0.56
CA SER A 268 3.94 -33.31 -0.03
C SER A 268 4.86 -34.54 0.10
N GLU A 269 5.77 -34.75 -0.86
CA GLU A 269 6.79 -35.80 -0.80
C GLU A 269 7.78 -35.57 0.35
N LEU A 270 8.28 -34.35 0.51
CA LEU A 270 9.14 -33.99 1.64
C LEU A 270 8.46 -34.21 2.99
N PHE A 271 7.17 -33.88 3.10
CA PHE A 271 6.40 -34.12 4.32
C PHE A 271 6.19 -35.61 4.62
N ARG A 272 6.07 -36.44 3.57
CA ARG A 272 5.99 -37.91 3.72
C ARG A 272 7.32 -38.54 4.11
N LEU A 273 8.45 -37.98 3.70
CA LEU A 273 9.78 -38.45 4.09
C LEU A 273 10.13 -38.19 5.57
N PHE A 274 9.44 -37.26 6.22
CA PHE A 274 9.60 -36.95 7.65
C PHE A 274 8.65 -37.74 8.58
N ARG A 275 7.75 -38.57 8.03
CA ARG A 275 6.91 -39.50 8.79
C ARG A 275 7.48 -40.91 8.72
#